data_AF-A0A2V9DH21-F1
#
_entry.id   AF-A0A2V9DH21-F1
#
_cell.length_a   1.000
_cell.length_b   1.000
_cell.length_c   1.000
_cell.angle_alpha   90.00
_cell.angle_beta   90.00
_cell.angle_gamma   90.00
#
_symmetry.space_group_name_H-M   'P 1'
#
loop_
_entity.id
_entity.type
_entity.pdbx_description
1 polymer ?
#
loop_
_entity_poly.entity_id
_entity_poly.type
_entity_poly.pdbx_seq_one_letter_code
_entity_poly.pdbx_strand_id
1 'polypeptide(L)'
;MDLFELTRALIDIESISGKEKQVGLFLFGCLSKLAARHQGRVERMEVEPNRFNLFAQWGEPIVTLSSHMDTVPPFIPFREDAEYIWGRGACDAKGIIGSMIAAADQLLAEGARNFGLLFVVGEERNSAGAMAAAKAPRGSRYLINGEPTENKLAIGSKGALRYEVVTHGRMAHSAYPELGESAIEKLLDVLQELRQIPLPEDAVLGRSTLNIGTISGGRAPNVIPDGARAEIMFRLAGEAVPIRAAVTRAAAGRAEVKEILHTPAVRLSSLNGFPTTVVSYTTDIAVLGDGWGKPFLVGPGSVEQAHTLEERVSKRQLREAVEIYRKMVRQLLSAA
;
A
#
# COMPACT_ATOMS: atom_id res chain seq x y z
N MET A 1 -2.05 -23.13 -13.63
CA MET A 1 -0.62 -22.96 -13.26
C MET A 1 -0.52 -23.33 -11.79
N ASP A 2 0.54 -24.01 -11.35
CA ASP A 2 0.67 -24.30 -9.91
C ASP A 2 0.85 -23.00 -9.12
N LEU A 3 0.09 -22.84 -8.03
CA LEU A 3 0.03 -21.61 -7.25
C LEU A 3 1.39 -21.28 -6.64
N PHE A 4 2.07 -22.27 -6.06
CA PHE A 4 3.33 -22.04 -5.36
C PHE A 4 4.48 -21.84 -6.33
N GLU A 5 4.50 -22.56 -7.45
CA GLU A 5 5.43 -22.29 -8.56
C GLU A 5 5.33 -20.85 -9.04
N LEU A 6 4.10 -20.36 -9.27
CA LEU A 6 3.88 -18.98 -9.70
C LEU A 6 4.34 -17.99 -8.63
N THR A 7 4.00 -18.21 -7.36
CA THR A 7 4.44 -17.34 -6.26
C THR A 7 5.96 -17.29 -6.16
N ARG A 8 6.65 -18.44 -6.19
CA ARG A 8 8.13 -18.50 -6.18
C ARG A 8 8.73 -17.73 -7.34
N ALA A 9 8.24 -17.97 -8.56
CA ALA A 9 8.72 -17.31 -9.76
C ALA A 9 8.54 -15.79 -9.70
N LEU A 10 7.42 -15.30 -9.17
CA LEU A 10 7.20 -13.87 -9.00
C LEU A 10 8.16 -13.27 -7.98
N ILE A 11 8.34 -13.91 -6.82
CA ILE A 11 9.24 -13.43 -5.76
C ILE A 11 10.69 -13.32 -6.28
N ASP A 12 11.14 -14.31 -7.03
CA ASP A 12 12.52 -14.39 -7.53
C ASP A 12 12.86 -13.37 -8.63
N ILE A 13 11.85 -12.66 -9.17
CA ILE A 13 12.06 -11.56 -10.09
C ILE A 13 12.11 -10.25 -9.31
N GLU A 14 13.26 -9.57 -9.31
CA GLU A 14 13.38 -8.23 -8.69
C GLU A 14 12.33 -7.27 -9.29
N SER A 15 11.55 -6.64 -8.42
CA SER A 15 10.57 -5.63 -8.78
C SER A 15 10.49 -4.52 -7.74
N ILE A 16 11.63 -4.08 -7.23
CA ILE A 16 11.66 -2.89 -6.36
C ILE A 16 11.05 -1.72 -7.14
N SER A 17 10.26 -0.85 -6.51
CA SER A 17 9.56 0.25 -7.20
C SER A 17 10.48 1.04 -8.14
N GLY A 18 10.08 1.12 -9.41
CA GLY A 18 10.89 1.64 -10.53
C GLY A 18 11.62 0.57 -11.37
N LYS A 19 11.64 -0.69 -10.93
CA LYS A 19 12.28 -1.84 -11.63
C LYS A 19 11.28 -2.94 -12.02
N GLU A 20 10.00 -2.61 -12.19
CA GLU A 20 8.91 -3.58 -12.36
C GLU A 20 8.88 -4.27 -13.73
N LYS A 21 9.68 -3.78 -14.70
CA LYS A 21 9.62 -4.24 -16.11
C LYS A 21 9.66 -5.76 -16.25
N GLN A 22 10.57 -6.45 -15.57
CA GLN A 22 10.74 -7.89 -15.73
C GLN A 22 9.57 -8.69 -15.15
N VAL A 23 9.07 -8.32 -13.97
CA VAL A 23 7.89 -8.98 -13.40
C VAL A 23 6.64 -8.69 -14.23
N GLY A 24 6.51 -7.47 -14.77
CA GLY A 24 5.43 -7.10 -15.69
C GLY A 24 5.46 -7.90 -17.00
N LEU A 25 6.63 -8.14 -17.59
CA LEU A 25 6.75 -8.99 -18.78
C LEU A 25 6.42 -10.46 -18.49
N PHE A 26 6.88 -10.97 -17.35
CA PHE A 26 6.57 -12.33 -16.91
C PHE A 26 5.06 -12.53 -16.68
N LEU A 27 4.42 -11.61 -15.95
CA LEU A 27 2.97 -11.61 -15.71
C LEU A 27 2.19 -11.44 -17.01
N PHE A 28 2.62 -10.58 -17.93
CA PHE A 28 1.99 -10.44 -19.25
C PHE A 28 1.99 -11.77 -20.01
N GLY A 29 3.10 -12.51 -19.97
CA GLY A 29 3.19 -13.86 -20.56
C GLY A 29 2.25 -14.86 -19.91
N CYS A 30 2.14 -14.85 -18.58
CA CYS A 30 1.23 -15.71 -17.82
C CYS A 30 -0.24 -15.41 -18.16
N LEU A 31 -0.63 -14.14 -18.10
CA LEU A 31 -1.98 -13.67 -18.40
C LEU A 31 -2.34 -13.90 -19.86
N SER A 32 -1.40 -13.71 -20.80
CA SER A 32 -1.64 -13.94 -22.24
C SER A 32 -1.98 -15.41 -22.52
N LYS A 33 -1.27 -16.35 -21.88
CA LYS A 33 -1.58 -17.79 -21.99
C LYS A 33 -2.95 -18.11 -21.41
N LEU A 34 -3.30 -17.51 -20.27
CA LEU A 34 -4.61 -17.69 -19.64
C LEU A 34 -5.74 -17.12 -20.51
N ALA A 35 -5.56 -15.92 -21.06
CA ALA A 35 -6.48 -15.28 -21.97
C ALA A 35 -6.66 -16.08 -23.28
N ALA A 36 -5.59 -16.58 -23.87
CA ALA A 36 -5.67 -17.43 -25.07
C ALA A 36 -6.49 -18.71 -24.82
N ARG A 37 -6.33 -19.33 -23.64
CA ARG A 37 -7.10 -20.54 -23.25
C ARG A 37 -8.59 -20.25 -23.07
N HIS A 38 -8.93 -19.10 -22.50
CA HIS A 38 -10.29 -18.80 -22.02
C HIS A 38 -10.98 -17.64 -22.76
N GLN A 39 -10.47 -17.26 -23.94
CA GLN A 39 -11.01 -16.18 -24.80
C GLN A 39 -11.07 -14.82 -24.08
N GLY A 40 -9.98 -14.47 -23.40
CA GLY A 40 -9.80 -13.17 -22.73
C GLY A 40 -9.01 -12.16 -23.57
N ARG A 41 -8.87 -10.96 -23.01
CA ARG A 41 -8.00 -9.90 -23.53
C ARG A 41 -6.98 -9.51 -22.46
N VAL A 42 -5.75 -9.21 -22.85
CA VAL A 42 -4.71 -8.68 -21.96
C VAL A 42 -4.08 -7.46 -22.60
N GLU A 43 -3.98 -6.38 -21.86
CA GLU A 43 -3.34 -5.15 -22.27
C GLU A 43 -2.23 -4.73 -21.29
N ARG A 44 -1.27 -3.99 -21.82
CA ARG A 44 -0.29 -3.25 -21.03
C ARG A 44 -0.74 -1.79 -21.04
N MET A 45 -0.98 -1.22 -19.87
CA MET A 45 -1.33 0.20 -19.75
C MET A 45 -0.05 0.95 -19.40
N GLU A 46 0.47 1.74 -20.35
CA GLU A 46 1.70 2.51 -20.14
C GLU A 46 1.51 3.53 -19.00
N VAL A 47 2.48 3.57 -18.08
CA VAL A 47 2.50 4.50 -16.93
C VAL A 47 3.65 5.48 -17.10
N GLU A 48 4.85 4.95 -17.31
CA GLU A 48 6.09 5.68 -17.57
C GLU A 48 6.96 4.84 -18.54
N PRO A 49 8.01 5.41 -19.16
CA PRO A 49 8.92 4.62 -19.99
C PRO A 49 9.42 3.37 -19.25
N ASN A 50 9.16 2.19 -19.83
CA ASN A 50 9.48 0.87 -19.26
C ASN A 50 8.68 0.44 -18.00
N ARG A 51 7.64 1.19 -17.61
CA ARG A 51 6.75 0.83 -16.48
C ARG A 51 5.30 0.84 -16.97
N PHE A 52 4.60 -0.27 -16.78
CA PHE A 52 3.23 -0.43 -17.25
C PHE A 52 2.42 -1.27 -16.27
N ASN A 53 1.14 -0.94 -16.13
CA ASN A 53 0.19 -1.82 -15.49
C ASN A 53 -0.21 -2.95 -16.45
N LEU A 54 -0.78 -4.01 -15.90
CA LEU A 54 -1.41 -5.08 -16.66
C LEU A 54 -2.89 -5.10 -16.38
N PHE A 55 -3.70 -5.18 -17.44
CA PHE A 55 -5.11 -5.43 -17.30
C PHE A 55 -5.52 -6.62 -18.15
N ALA A 56 -6.09 -7.64 -17.52
CA ALA A 56 -6.66 -8.80 -18.17
C ALA A 56 -8.16 -8.87 -17.90
N GLN A 57 -8.97 -9.22 -18.90
CA GLN A 57 -10.41 -9.31 -18.75
C GLN A 57 -11.02 -10.45 -19.57
N TRP A 58 -12.12 -10.99 -19.08
CA TRP A 58 -12.92 -12.02 -19.76
C TRP A 58 -14.39 -11.60 -19.76
N GLY A 59 -14.91 -11.23 -20.94
CA GLY A 59 -16.19 -10.53 -21.06
C GLY A 59 -16.05 -9.03 -20.78
N GLU A 60 -17.12 -8.41 -20.29
CA GLU A 60 -17.13 -7.01 -19.83
C GLU A 60 -17.08 -6.99 -18.29
N PRO A 61 -16.00 -6.48 -17.69
CA PRO A 61 -15.66 -6.73 -16.29
C PRO A 61 -16.55 -5.96 -15.31
N ILE A 62 -17.46 -6.68 -14.65
CA ILE A 62 -18.27 -6.19 -13.53
C ILE A 62 -17.44 -6.16 -12.24
N VAL A 63 -16.59 -7.17 -12.03
CA VAL A 63 -15.69 -7.30 -10.88
C VAL A 63 -14.25 -7.23 -11.36
N THR A 64 -13.42 -6.37 -10.76
CA THR A 64 -11.98 -6.37 -11.00
C THR A 64 -11.24 -6.73 -9.72
N LEU A 65 -10.31 -7.69 -9.78
CA LEU A 65 -9.36 -7.94 -8.71
C LEU A 65 -8.08 -7.14 -9.00
N SER A 66 -7.51 -6.50 -8.00
CA SER A 66 -6.35 -5.63 -8.16
C SER A 66 -5.29 -5.87 -7.09
N SER A 67 -4.02 -5.73 -7.46
CA SER A 67 -2.89 -5.70 -6.50
C SER A 67 -1.65 -5.11 -7.20
N HIS A 68 -0.59 -4.83 -6.46
CA HIS A 68 0.62 -4.22 -7.00
C HIS A 68 1.74 -5.24 -7.23
N MET A 69 2.55 -4.97 -8.27
CA MET A 69 3.66 -5.85 -8.66
C MET A 69 5.03 -5.39 -8.12
N ASP A 70 5.13 -4.13 -7.68
CA ASP A 70 6.34 -3.62 -7.06
C ASP A 70 6.47 -4.01 -5.59
N THR A 71 7.66 -3.80 -5.04
CA THR A 71 8.03 -4.14 -3.66
C THR A 71 9.00 -3.11 -3.09
N VAL A 72 9.12 -3.03 -1.76
CA VAL A 72 10.18 -2.24 -1.10
C VAL A 72 11.59 -2.88 -1.20
N PRO A 73 12.68 -2.08 -1.10
CA PRO A 73 14.02 -2.63 -0.95
C PRO A 73 14.24 -3.33 0.42
N PRO A 74 15.23 -4.21 0.55
CA PRO A 74 16.04 -4.79 -0.54
C PRO A 74 15.30 -5.91 -1.28
N PHE A 75 15.85 -6.35 -2.41
CA PHE A 75 15.45 -7.61 -3.04
C PHE A 75 15.85 -8.79 -2.15
N ILE A 76 14.92 -9.73 -1.95
CA ILE A 76 15.14 -10.96 -1.19
C ILE A 76 14.58 -12.11 -2.02
N PRO A 77 15.43 -13.03 -2.53
CA PRO A 77 14.98 -14.16 -3.34
C PRO A 77 14.12 -15.11 -2.51
N PHE A 78 13.39 -16.00 -3.19
CA PHE A 78 12.51 -16.90 -2.47
C PHE A 78 13.31 -17.97 -1.69
N ARG A 79 12.77 -18.37 -0.55
CA ARG A 79 13.08 -19.65 0.11
C ARG A 79 11.78 -20.26 0.62
N GLU A 80 11.72 -21.56 0.80
CA GLU A 80 10.50 -22.21 1.25
C GLU A 80 10.76 -23.41 2.16
N ASP A 81 9.76 -23.75 2.94
CA ASP A 81 9.67 -24.99 3.70
C ASP A 81 8.31 -25.65 3.47
N ALA A 82 7.89 -26.56 4.35
CA ALA A 82 6.59 -27.22 4.24
C ALA A 82 5.39 -26.27 4.39
N GLU A 83 5.52 -25.20 5.16
CA GLU A 83 4.40 -24.35 5.59
C GLU A 83 4.40 -22.96 4.93
N TYR A 84 5.56 -22.38 4.69
CA TYR A 84 5.71 -20.99 4.24
C TYR A 84 6.56 -20.87 2.99
N ILE A 85 6.30 -19.77 2.27
CA ILE A 85 7.18 -19.21 1.24
C ILE A 85 7.65 -17.87 1.76
N TRP A 86 8.96 -17.66 1.80
CA TRP A 86 9.61 -16.41 2.17
C TRP A 86 10.16 -15.71 0.94
N GLY A 87 10.41 -14.41 1.09
CA GLY A 87 11.06 -13.55 0.11
C GLY A 87 10.29 -12.24 -0.05
N ARG A 88 10.92 -11.26 -0.70
CA ARG A 88 10.33 -9.93 -0.85
C ARG A 88 9.12 -10.01 -1.79
N GLY A 89 7.96 -9.61 -1.29
CA GLY A 89 6.68 -9.73 -1.95
C GLY A 89 5.97 -11.07 -1.72
N ALA A 90 6.45 -11.92 -0.83
CA ALA A 90 5.75 -13.14 -0.45
C ALA A 90 4.33 -12.85 0.05
N CYS A 91 4.16 -11.89 0.97
CA CYS A 91 2.84 -11.40 1.36
C CYS A 91 2.48 -10.08 0.70
N ASP A 92 3.45 -9.27 0.27
CA ASP A 92 3.21 -7.88 -0.13
C ASP A 92 3.85 -7.51 -1.49
N ALA A 93 3.23 -7.81 -2.63
CA ALA A 93 1.93 -8.47 -2.77
C ALA A 93 1.92 -9.60 -3.82
N LYS A 94 3.09 -10.16 -4.17
CA LYS A 94 3.21 -11.17 -5.24
C LYS A 94 2.53 -12.50 -4.93
N GLY A 95 2.51 -12.93 -3.66
CA GLY A 95 1.70 -14.08 -3.24
C GLY A 95 0.21 -13.86 -3.46
N ILE A 96 -0.24 -12.62 -3.32
CA ILE A 96 -1.61 -12.19 -3.57
C ILE A 96 -1.92 -12.24 -5.07
N ILE A 97 -1.05 -11.68 -5.92
CA ILE A 97 -1.14 -11.80 -7.38
C ILE A 97 -1.24 -13.26 -7.81
N GLY A 98 -0.38 -14.13 -7.28
CA GLY A 98 -0.42 -15.56 -7.57
C GLY A 98 -1.77 -16.21 -7.24
N SER A 99 -2.33 -15.85 -6.08
CA SER A 99 -3.64 -16.33 -5.63
C SER A 99 -4.79 -15.81 -6.51
N MET A 100 -4.74 -14.55 -6.95
CA MET A 100 -5.72 -13.98 -7.88
C MET A 100 -5.70 -14.66 -9.25
N ILE A 101 -4.51 -14.92 -9.80
CA ILE A 101 -4.35 -15.63 -11.09
C ILE A 101 -4.88 -17.06 -10.98
N ALA A 102 -4.56 -17.77 -9.89
CA ALA A 102 -5.07 -19.12 -9.66
C ALA A 102 -6.60 -19.15 -9.50
N ALA A 103 -7.18 -18.17 -8.79
CA ALA A 103 -8.63 -18.01 -8.68
C ALA A 103 -9.29 -17.75 -10.05
N ALA A 104 -8.68 -16.88 -10.86
CA ALA A 104 -9.16 -16.61 -12.22
C ALA A 104 -9.15 -17.87 -13.10
N ASP A 105 -8.07 -18.66 -13.13
CA ASP A 105 -8.00 -19.89 -13.92
C ASP A 105 -9.11 -20.88 -13.53
N GLN A 106 -9.37 -21.06 -12.23
CA GLN A 106 -10.45 -21.92 -11.75
C GLN A 106 -11.85 -21.39 -12.09
N LEU A 107 -12.09 -20.09 -11.90
CA LEU A 107 -13.37 -19.45 -12.28
C LEU A 107 -13.65 -19.62 -13.78
N LEU A 108 -12.64 -19.41 -14.62
CA LEU A 108 -12.77 -19.51 -16.07
C LEU A 108 -13.01 -20.95 -16.53
N ALA A 109 -12.34 -21.92 -15.90
CA ALA A 109 -12.54 -23.35 -16.16
C ALA A 109 -13.97 -23.80 -15.82
N GLU A 110 -14.63 -23.12 -14.88
CA GLU A 110 -16.04 -23.33 -14.54
C GLU A 110 -17.01 -22.45 -15.35
N GLY A 111 -16.52 -21.69 -16.31
CA GLY A 111 -17.34 -20.88 -17.21
C GLY A 111 -17.73 -19.50 -16.68
N ALA A 112 -17.22 -19.06 -15.52
CA ALA A 112 -17.46 -17.70 -15.05
C ALA A 112 -16.83 -16.67 -16.00
N ARG A 113 -17.49 -15.52 -16.17
CA ARG A 113 -17.11 -14.40 -17.03
C ARG A 113 -17.47 -13.07 -16.37
N ASN A 114 -17.19 -11.96 -17.04
CA ASN A 114 -17.46 -10.58 -16.62
C ASN A 114 -16.62 -10.16 -15.41
N PHE A 115 -15.35 -10.55 -15.40
CA PHE A 115 -14.39 -10.08 -14.41
C PHE A 115 -13.01 -9.83 -15.03
N GLY A 116 -12.17 -9.09 -14.31
CA GLY A 116 -10.82 -8.74 -14.72
C GLY A 116 -9.79 -8.79 -13.59
N LEU A 117 -8.52 -8.71 -13.99
CA LEU A 117 -7.34 -8.59 -13.14
C LEU A 117 -6.59 -7.33 -13.52
N LEU A 118 -6.32 -6.45 -12.55
CA LEU A 118 -5.54 -5.24 -12.69
C LEU A 118 -4.28 -5.35 -11.82
N PHE A 119 -3.09 -5.38 -12.42
CA PHE A 119 -1.83 -5.36 -11.66
C PHE A 119 -1.10 -4.05 -11.90
N VAL A 120 -0.88 -3.28 -10.84
CA VAL A 120 -0.34 -1.91 -10.92
C VAL A 120 1.12 -1.82 -10.50
N VAL A 121 1.81 -0.76 -10.94
CA VAL A 121 3.20 -0.45 -10.55
C VAL A 121 3.27 0.75 -9.60
N GLY A 122 4.25 0.74 -8.70
CA GLY A 122 4.66 1.90 -7.91
C GLY A 122 3.82 2.21 -6.69
N GLU A 123 3.03 1.26 -6.19
CA GLU A 123 2.18 1.43 -4.98
C GLU A 123 3.04 1.94 -3.82
N GLU A 124 4.17 1.27 -3.60
CA GLU A 124 5.07 1.44 -2.45
C GLU A 124 5.82 2.79 -2.42
N ARG A 125 5.69 3.59 -3.48
CA ARG A 125 6.42 4.85 -3.63
C ARG A 125 5.54 6.04 -3.96
N ASN A 126 4.70 5.93 -4.99
CA ASN A 126 4.01 7.08 -5.56
C ASN A 126 2.65 6.77 -6.17
N SER A 127 2.15 5.54 -6.07
CA SER A 127 0.89 5.08 -6.66
C SER A 127 0.76 5.39 -8.16
N ALA A 128 1.88 5.45 -8.90
CA ALA A 128 1.89 5.86 -10.31
C ALA A 128 0.96 4.99 -11.17
N GLY A 129 0.97 3.68 -10.93
CA GLY A 129 0.12 2.72 -11.60
C GLY A 129 -1.36 2.94 -11.31
N ALA A 130 -1.75 3.06 -10.04
CA ALA A 130 -3.14 3.36 -9.69
C ALA A 130 -3.61 4.71 -10.26
N MET A 131 -2.78 5.76 -10.22
CA MET A 131 -3.11 7.05 -10.83
C MET A 131 -3.34 6.95 -12.34
N ALA A 132 -2.54 6.14 -13.04
CA ALA A 132 -2.74 5.89 -14.47
C ALA A 132 -4.02 5.07 -14.72
N ALA A 133 -4.29 4.05 -13.92
CA ALA A 133 -5.48 3.22 -14.02
C ALA A 133 -6.77 4.01 -13.72
N ALA A 134 -6.75 4.94 -12.77
CA ALA A 134 -7.87 5.82 -12.44
C ALA A 134 -8.31 6.71 -13.62
N LYS A 135 -7.38 7.04 -14.54
CA LYS A 135 -7.67 7.81 -15.76
C LYS A 135 -8.29 6.99 -16.89
N ALA A 136 -8.28 5.65 -16.77
CA ALA A 136 -8.78 4.74 -17.80
C ALA A 136 -9.65 3.64 -17.17
N PRO A 137 -10.75 3.99 -16.47
CA PRO A 137 -11.61 3.02 -15.83
C PRO A 137 -12.25 2.05 -16.84
N ARG A 138 -12.58 0.84 -16.37
CA ARG A 138 -13.16 -0.24 -17.20
C ARG A 138 -14.64 -0.50 -16.91
N GLY A 139 -15.29 0.39 -16.16
CA GLY A 139 -16.72 0.28 -15.84
C GLY A 139 -17.06 -0.81 -14.83
N SER A 140 -16.06 -1.32 -14.08
CA SER A 140 -16.30 -2.27 -13.02
C SER A 140 -17.16 -1.67 -11.92
N ARG A 141 -18.12 -2.46 -11.43
CA ARG A 141 -19.00 -2.10 -10.32
C ARG A 141 -18.34 -2.39 -8.97
N TYR A 142 -17.42 -3.35 -8.94
CA TYR A 142 -16.74 -3.80 -7.74
C TYR A 142 -15.23 -3.97 -7.95
N LEU A 143 -14.44 -3.54 -6.98
CA LEU A 143 -13.00 -3.71 -6.91
C LEU A 143 -12.63 -4.57 -5.69
N ILE A 144 -11.91 -5.66 -5.91
CA ILE A 144 -11.30 -6.46 -4.84
C ILE A 144 -9.79 -6.17 -4.84
N ASN A 145 -9.34 -5.23 -4.02
CA ASN A 145 -7.91 -4.94 -3.87
C ASN A 145 -7.25 -5.95 -2.90
N GLY A 146 -6.07 -6.41 -3.28
CA GLY A 146 -5.30 -7.41 -2.57
C GLY A 146 -4.14 -6.79 -1.80
N GLU A 147 -4.21 -6.92 -0.48
CA GLU A 147 -3.20 -6.49 0.50
C GLU A 147 -3.13 -7.52 1.64
N PRO A 148 -2.07 -7.57 2.45
CA PRO A 148 -1.93 -8.57 3.51
C PRO A 148 -2.88 -8.32 4.70
N THR A 149 -4.05 -8.99 4.68
CA THR A 149 -5.10 -8.86 5.71
C THR A 149 -5.37 -10.16 6.48
N GLU A 150 -4.44 -11.10 6.41
CA GLU A 150 -4.58 -12.46 6.96
C GLU A 150 -5.83 -13.20 6.46
N ASN A 151 -6.21 -12.96 5.19
CA ASN A 151 -7.45 -13.47 4.57
C ASN A 151 -8.75 -12.96 5.21
N LYS A 152 -8.71 -11.89 6.01
CA LYS A 152 -9.90 -11.23 6.56
C LYS A 152 -10.28 -10.04 5.69
N LEU A 153 -11.56 -9.87 5.41
CA LEU A 153 -12.06 -8.74 4.62
C LEU A 153 -11.97 -7.45 5.46
N ALA A 154 -11.12 -6.51 5.06
CA ALA A 154 -11.02 -5.26 5.80
C ALA A 154 -12.27 -4.39 5.56
N ILE A 155 -12.87 -3.92 6.64
CA ILE A 155 -14.02 -2.98 6.63
C ILE A 155 -13.59 -1.52 6.80
N GLY A 156 -12.27 -1.30 6.92
CA GLY A 156 -11.70 0.03 6.92
C GLY A 156 -10.17 0.01 6.92
N SER A 157 -9.61 1.08 6.38
CA SER A 157 -8.18 1.35 6.30
C SER A 157 -7.92 2.75 6.88
N LYS A 158 -6.94 2.86 7.78
CA LYS A 158 -6.47 4.16 8.26
C LYS A 158 -5.78 4.94 7.14
N GLY A 159 -6.00 6.25 7.15
CA GLY A 159 -5.28 7.19 6.30
C GLY A 159 -3.85 7.41 6.76
N ALA A 160 -3.12 8.23 6.02
CA ALA A 160 -1.78 8.66 6.36
C ALA A 160 -1.64 10.17 6.14
N LEU A 161 -0.89 10.83 7.03
CA LEU A 161 -0.50 12.22 6.87
C LEU A 161 0.96 12.36 7.31
N ARG A 162 1.84 12.74 6.39
CA ARG A 162 3.28 12.86 6.63
C ARG A 162 3.70 14.31 6.56
N TYR A 163 4.46 14.74 7.57
CA TYR A 163 5.09 16.06 7.62
C TYR A 163 6.60 15.95 7.69
N GLU A 164 7.27 16.91 7.06
CA GLU A 164 8.63 17.31 7.38
C GLU A 164 8.56 18.60 8.18
N VAL A 165 9.26 18.64 9.32
CA VAL A 165 9.38 19.80 10.19
C VAL A 165 10.84 20.22 10.21
N VAL A 166 11.13 21.46 9.81
CA VAL A 166 12.48 22.02 9.75
C VAL A 166 12.56 23.26 10.61
N THR A 167 13.58 23.35 11.45
CA THR A 167 13.84 24.51 12.30
C THR A 167 15.20 25.10 11.95
N HIS A 168 15.27 26.42 11.97
CA HIS A 168 16.48 27.18 11.72
C HIS A 168 16.91 27.96 12.97
N GLY A 169 18.22 28.13 13.10
CA GLY A 169 18.85 28.83 14.20
C GLY A 169 20.09 29.58 13.74
N ARG A 170 20.96 29.90 14.69
CA ARG A 170 22.20 30.64 14.45
C ARG A 170 23.35 29.96 15.17
N MET A 171 24.41 29.63 14.42
CA MET A 171 25.62 29.05 14.99
C MET A 171 26.30 30.04 15.93
N ALA A 172 26.83 29.52 17.03
CA ALA A 172 27.83 30.16 17.87
C ALA A 172 28.63 29.07 18.60
N HIS A 173 29.72 29.46 19.25
CA HIS A 173 30.42 28.56 20.16
C HIS A 173 29.51 28.28 21.37
N SER A 174 29.37 27.02 21.78
CA SER A 174 28.42 26.62 22.84
C SER A 174 28.70 27.26 24.21
N ALA A 175 29.91 27.79 24.42
CA ALA A 175 30.26 28.56 25.62
C ALA A 175 29.61 29.95 25.70
N TYR A 176 29.06 30.46 24.59
CA TYR A 176 28.41 31.78 24.50
C TYR A 176 27.01 31.62 23.87
N PRO A 177 26.08 30.92 24.57
CA PRO A 177 24.77 30.57 24.03
C PRO A 177 23.93 31.76 23.55
N GLU A 178 24.08 32.92 24.20
CA GLU A 178 23.42 34.17 23.87
C GLU A 178 23.75 34.72 22.47
N LEU A 179 24.89 34.31 21.90
CA LEU A 179 25.29 34.71 20.55
C LEU A 179 24.63 33.86 19.47
N GLY A 180 24.09 32.70 19.80
CA GLY A 180 23.43 31.80 18.87
C GLY A 180 21.94 31.63 19.14
N GLU A 181 21.37 30.68 18.42
CA GLU A 181 19.97 30.27 18.57
C GLU A 181 19.88 28.80 18.17
N SER A 182 19.49 27.93 19.10
CA SER A 182 19.49 26.49 18.85
C SER A 182 18.28 26.05 18.03
N ALA A 183 18.52 25.57 16.81
CA ALA A 183 17.50 24.93 16.00
C ALA A 183 16.97 23.64 16.65
N ILE A 184 17.84 22.88 17.35
CA ILE A 184 17.42 21.64 18.01
C ILE A 184 16.42 21.94 19.13
N GLU A 185 16.66 22.96 19.97
CA GLU A 185 15.73 23.30 21.06
C GLU A 185 14.35 23.70 20.50
N LYS A 186 14.32 24.54 19.46
CA LYS A 186 13.07 24.89 18.76
C LYS A 186 12.34 23.65 18.25
N LEU A 187 13.07 22.70 17.67
CA LEU A 187 12.48 21.47 17.16
C LEU A 187 11.89 20.64 18.29
N LEU A 188 12.60 20.50 19.42
CA LEU A 188 12.11 19.78 20.58
C LEU A 188 10.81 20.39 21.12
N ASP A 189 10.71 21.72 21.20
CA ASP A 189 9.49 22.41 21.61
C ASP A 189 8.31 22.12 20.68
N VAL A 190 8.54 22.22 19.36
CA VAL A 190 7.51 21.91 18.36
C VAL A 190 7.09 20.44 18.46
N LEU A 191 8.04 19.50 18.54
CA LEU A 191 7.76 18.07 18.66
C LEU A 191 7.01 17.73 19.96
N GLN A 192 7.31 18.42 21.07
CA GLN A 192 6.56 18.27 22.32
C GLN A 192 5.09 18.64 22.13
N GLU A 193 4.81 19.76 21.47
CA GLU A 193 3.42 20.17 21.19
C GLU A 193 2.72 19.21 20.23
N LEU A 194 3.42 18.75 19.19
CA LEU A 194 2.86 17.77 18.25
C LEU A 194 2.45 16.46 18.94
N ARG A 195 3.25 15.99 19.91
CA ARG A 195 2.93 14.80 20.73
C ARG A 195 1.67 14.97 21.60
N GLN A 196 1.26 16.21 21.88
CA GLN A 196 0.08 16.53 22.68
C GLN A 196 -1.16 16.83 21.82
N ILE A 197 -1.06 16.74 20.49
CA ILE A 197 -2.21 16.95 19.61
C ILE A 197 -3.29 15.91 19.95
N PRO A 198 -4.53 16.34 20.24
CA PRO A 198 -5.67 15.44 20.36
C PRO A 198 -5.91 14.74 19.02
N LEU A 199 -5.67 13.44 18.99
CA LEU A 199 -5.80 12.63 17.79
C LEU A 199 -7.24 12.11 17.65
N PRO A 200 -7.85 12.18 16.44
CA PRO A 200 -9.21 11.72 16.23
C PRO A 200 -9.30 10.20 16.41
N GLU A 201 -10.45 9.76 16.90
CA GLU A 201 -10.79 8.36 17.09
C GLU A 201 -12.09 8.07 16.35
N ASP A 202 -12.20 6.86 15.81
CA ASP A 202 -13.34 6.39 15.07
C ASP A 202 -13.79 5.03 15.62
N ALA A 203 -15.10 4.79 15.65
CA ALA A 203 -15.68 3.60 16.26
C ALA A 203 -15.23 2.27 15.62
N VAL A 204 -14.78 2.30 14.36
CA VAL A 204 -14.31 1.12 13.62
C VAL A 204 -12.81 1.18 13.39
N LEU A 205 -12.29 2.31 12.92
CA LEU A 205 -10.86 2.47 12.64
C LEU A 205 -10.02 2.57 13.92
N GLY A 206 -10.65 2.81 15.06
CA GLY A 206 -9.98 3.02 16.34
C GLY A 206 -9.28 4.38 16.38
N ARG A 207 -8.20 4.46 17.17
CA ARG A 207 -7.47 5.70 17.40
C ARG A 207 -6.48 6.01 16.28
N SER A 208 -6.41 7.29 15.89
CA SER A 208 -5.27 7.77 15.10
C SER A 208 -3.99 7.69 15.93
N THR A 209 -2.85 7.54 15.27
CA THR A 209 -1.53 7.48 15.93
C THR A 209 -0.58 8.51 15.35
N LEU A 210 0.44 8.89 16.12
CA LEU A 210 1.53 9.78 15.71
C LEU A 210 2.85 9.03 15.92
N ASN A 211 3.73 9.08 14.94
CA ASN A 211 5.10 8.58 15.02
C ASN A 211 6.08 9.67 14.56
N ILE A 212 7.08 10.01 15.39
CA ILE A 212 8.24 10.80 14.97
C ILE A 212 9.24 9.79 14.42
N GLY A 213 9.27 9.64 13.10
CA GLY A 213 10.01 8.56 12.43
C GLY A 213 11.51 8.84 12.33
N THR A 214 11.90 10.11 12.21
CA THR A 214 13.32 10.52 12.15
C THR A 214 13.52 11.84 12.89
N ILE A 215 14.73 12.03 13.42
CA ILE A 215 15.20 13.30 13.98
C ILE A 215 16.68 13.47 13.65
N SER A 216 17.10 14.66 13.25
CA SER A 216 18.50 14.98 12.98
C SER A 216 18.77 16.46 13.12
N GLY A 217 19.99 16.84 13.54
CA GLY A 217 20.40 18.23 13.68
C GLY A 217 21.77 18.36 14.34
N GLY A 218 22.36 19.54 14.21
CA GLY A 218 23.68 19.84 14.77
C GLY A 218 24.85 19.28 13.97
N ARG A 219 26.05 19.77 14.32
CA ARG A 219 27.31 19.49 13.60
C ARG A 219 28.40 18.96 14.53
N ALA A 220 28.53 19.59 15.70
CA ALA A 220 29.50 19.25 16.73
C ALA A 220 28.95 19.67 18.10
N PRO A 221 29.34 19.01 19.20
CA PRO A 221 28.81 19.29 20.54
C PRO A 221 29.17 20.69 21.07
N ASN A 222 30.23 21.32 20.55
CA ASN A 222 30.67 22.67 20.92
C ASN A 222 30.16 23.78 19.98
N VAL A 223 29.22 23.46 19.08
CA VAL A 223 28.62 24.42 18.13
C VAL A 223 27.12 24.41 18.30
N ILE A 224 26.53 25.59 18.52
CA ILE A 224 25.07 25.74 18.58
C ILE A 224 24.47 25.39 17.21
N PRO A 225 23.48 24.49 17.15
CA PRO A 225 22.97 23.97 15.88
C PRO A 225 22.14 25.03 15.15
N ASP A 226 22.50 25.29 13.89
CA ASP A 226 21.78 26.20 12.98
C ASP A 226 20.62 25.54 12.22
N GLY A 227 20.58 24.20 12.21
CA GLY A 227 19.54 23.43 11.54
C GLY A 227 19.21 22.14 12.26
N ALA A 228 17.92 21.82 12.30
CA ALA A 228 17.39 20.54 12.73
C ALA A 228 16.12 20.20 11.93
N ARG A 229 15.86 18.91 11.76
CA ARG A 229 14.69 18.39 11.05
C ARG A 229 14.13 17.12 11.69
N ALA A 230 12.83 16.92 11.53
CA ALA A 230 12.15 15.68 11.88
C ALA A 230 11.11 15.32 10.81
N GLU A 231 10.89 14.02 10.62
CA GLU A 231 9.78 13.51 9.82
C GLU A 231 8.75 12.82 10.70
N ILE A 232 7.49 13.16 10.47
CA ILE A 232 6.37 12.76 11.33
C ILE A 232 5.32 12.08 10.48
N MET A 233 4.82 10.94 10.97
CA MET A 233 3.76 10.16 10.34
C MET A 233 2.57 10.07 11.27
N PHE A 234 1.41 10.51 10.80
CA PHE A 234 0.13 10.25 11.44
C PHE A 234 -0.59 9.13 10.70
N ARG A 235 -1.11 8.12 11.43
CA ARG A 235 -2.11 7.19 10.88
C ARG A 235 -3.49 7.71 11.27
N LEU A 236 -4.31 8.02 10.27
CA LEU A 236 -5.57 8.74 10.44
C LEU A 236 -6.75 7.77 10.55
N ALA A 237 -7.54 7.92 11.61
CA ALA A 237 -8.85 7.29 11.74
C ALA A 237 -10.00 8.25 11.37
N GLY A 238 -9.71 9.52 11.08
CA GLY A 238 -10.68 10.54 10.70
C GLY A 238 -10.05 11.64 9.84
N GLU A 239 -10.72 12.79 9.76
CA GLU A 239 -10.29 13.92 8.93
C GLU A 239 -8.93 14.49 9.33
N ALA A 240 -8.13 14.89 8.33
CA ALA A 240 -6.83 15.51 8.54
C ALA A 240 -6.91 16.97 9.02
N VAL A 241 -8.06 17.65 8.83
CA VAL A 241 -8.22 19.09 9.09
C VAL A 241 -7.85 19.51 10.52
N PRO A 242 -8.31 18.83 11.58
CA PRO A 242 -7.95 19.21 12.96
C PRO A 242 -6.44 19.05 13.24
N ILE A 243 -5.83 18.00 12.69
CA ILE A 243 -4.39 17.73 12.83
C ILE A 243 -3.59 18.79 12.09
N ARG A 244 -3.95 19.11 10.84
CA ARG A 244 -3.35 20.20 10.05
C ARG A 244 -3.33 21.51 10.84
N ALA A 245 -4.48 21.92 11.36
CA ALA A 245 -4.59 23.14 12.16
C ALA A 245 -3.71 23.09 13.42
N ALA A 246 -3.64 21.95 14.10
CA ALA A 246 -2.80 21.78 15.28
C ALA A 246 -1.29 21.79 14.96
N VAL A 247 -0.89 21.15 13.86
CA VAL A 247 0.49 21.17 13.35
C VAL A 247 0.91 22.59 12.99
N THR A 248 0.07 23.34 12.27
CA THR A 248 0.35 24.76 11.94
C THR A 248 0.51 25.61 13.19
N ARG A 249 -0.34 25.42 14.21
CA ARG A 249 -0.20 26.14 15.49
C ARG A 249 1.09 25.78 16.21
N ALA A 250 1.43 24.50 16.29
CA ALA A 250 2.66 24.05 16.94
C ALA A 250 3.91 24.62 16.26
N ALA A 251 3.91 24.76 14.93
CA ALA A 251 5.06 25.29 14.21
C ALA A 251 5.14 26.82 14.15
N ALA A 252 4.05 27.54 14.46
CA ALA A 252 3.93 28.97 14.22
C ALA A 252 5.11 29.78 14.78
N GLY A 253 5.85 30.46 13.89
CA GLY A 253 7.01 31.29 14.23
C GLY A 253 8.26 30.53 14.68
N ARG A 254 8.24 29.19 14.69
CA ARG A 254 9.34 28.36 15.22
C ARG A 254 9.92 27.38 14.20
N ALA A 255 9.09 26.85 13.30
CA ALA A 255 9.48 25.85 12.32
C ALA A 255 8.79 26.07 10.97
N GLU A 256 9.46 25.66 9.91
CA GLU A 256 8.86 25.40 8.61
C GLU A 256 8.24 23.99 8.64
N VAL A 257 7.01 23.86 8.17
CA VAL A 257 6.34 22.57 8.08
C VAL A 257 5.83 22.35 6.67
N LYS A 258 6.19 21.19 6.11
CA LYS A 258 5.80 20.78 4.78
C LYS A 258 4.99 19.49 4.85
N GLU A 259 3.75 19.53 4.34
CA GLU A 259 2.96 18.32 4.12
C GLU A 259 3.54 17.56 2.94
N ILE A 260 4.01 16.34 3.18
CA ILE A 260 4.67 15.49 2.18
C ILE A 260 3.66 14.54 1.52
N LEU A 261 2.71 14.04 2.30
CA LEU A 261 1.72 13.05 1.85
C LEU A 261 0.44 13.21 2.66
N HIS A 262 -0.70 13.10 1.98
CA HIS A 262 -1.99 12.90 2.61
C HIS A 262 -2.80 11.87 1.84
N THR A 263 -3.19 10.80 2.54
CA THR A 263 -4.12 9.77 2.06
C THR A 263 -5.25 9.67 3.07
N PRO A 264 -6.52 9.86 2.66
CA PRO A 264 -7.64 9.80 3.59
C PRO A 264 -7.84 8.38 4.14
N ALA A 265 -8.48 8.29 5.30
CA ALA A 265 -8.99 7.02 5.79
C ALA A 265 -10.15 6.55 4.91
N VAL A 266 -10.27 5.23 4.71
CA VAL A 266 -11.28 4.65 3.81
C VAL A 266 -12.19 3.73 4.60
N ARG A 267 -13.50 3.94 4.48
CA ARG A 267 -14.51 2.97 4.91
C ARG A 267 -14.75 1.97 3.78
N LEU A 268 -14.54 0.71 4.07
CA LEU A 268 -14.61 -0.35 3.08
C LEU A 268 -15.87 -1.17 3.25
N SER A 269 -16.22 -1.86 2.17
CA SER A 269 -17.45 -2.65 2.10
C SER A 269 -17.25 -4.00 2.77
N SER A 270 -18.28 -4.46 3.49
CA SER A 270 -18.36 -5.85 3.94
C SER A 270 -19.09 -6.73 2.92
N LEU A 271 -18.84 -8.03 3.00
CA LEU A 271 -19.53 -9.05 2.23
C LEU A 271 -19.88 -10.20 3.17
N ASN A 272 -21.12 -10.69 3.12
CA ASN A 272 -21.60 -11.74 4.03
C ASN A 272 -20.80 -13.03 3.86
N GLY A 273 -20.46 -13.69 4.97
CA GLY A 273 -19.74 -14.97 4.98
C GLY A 273 -18.21 -14.85 5.01
N PHE A 274 -17.67 -13.64 5.15
CA PHE A 274 -16.23 -13.40 5.29
C PHE A 274 -15.89 -12.82 6.66
N PRO A 275 -14.88 -13.35 7.37
CA PRO A 275 -14.39 -12.73 8.60
C PRO A 275 -13.84 -11.34 8.28
N THR A 276 -14.06 -10.38 9.18
CA THR A 276 -13.67 -8.98 8.95
C THR A 276 -12.50 -8.54 9.82
N THR A 277 -11.81 -7.49 9.36
CA THR A 277 -10.73 -6.83 10.11
C THR A 277 -10.70 -5.33 9.81
N VAL A 278 -9.81 -4.61 10.47
CA VAL A 278 -9.49 -3.20 10.21
C VAL A 278 -7.98 -3.08 10.07
N VAL A 279 -7.52 -2.38 9.05
CA VAL A 279 -6.09 -2.21 8.79
C VAL A 279 -5.62 -0.79 9.10
N SER A 280 -4.37 -0.67 9.56
CA SER A 280 -3.79 0.62 9.97
C SER A 280 -2.83 1.23 8.93
N TYR A 281 -2.86 0.73 7.71
CA TYR A 281 -2.07 1.21 6.57
C TYR A 281 -2.99 1.67 5.43
N THR A 282 -2.41 2.44 4.53
CA THR A 282 -3.04 2.97 3.31
C THR A 282 -2.84 2.02 2.14
N THR A 283 -3.65 2.17 1.09
CA THR A 283 -3.59 1.34 -0.12
C THR A 283 -3.93 2.20 -1.33
N ASP A 284 -3.70 1.66 -2.53
CA ASP A 284 -4.11 2.28 -3.79
C ASP A 284 -5.63 2.47 -3.96
N ILE A 285 -6.48 1.91 -3.09
CA ILE A 285 -7.96 2.10 -3.14
C ILE A 285 -8.33 3.59 -3.18
N ALA A 286 -7.68 4.43 -2.35
CA ALA A 286 -7.98 5.86 -2.29
C ALA A 286 -7.60 6.59 -3.59
N VAL A 287 -6.64 6.04 -4.36
CA VAL A 287 -6.12 6.61 -5.60
C VAL A 287 -6.93 6.13 -6.81
N LEU A 288 -7.28 4.83 -6.85
CA LEU A 288 -8.14 4.25 -7.89
C LEU A 288 -9.54 4.89 -7.91
N GLY A 289 -10.01 5.34 -6.73
CA GLY A 289 -11.27 6.04 -6.57
C GLY A 289 -12.48 5.23 -7.04
N ASP A 290 -13.59 5.94 -7.29
CA ASP A 290 -14.85 5.30 -7.70
C ASP A 290 -14.83 4.74 -9.15
N GLY A 291 -13.78 5.05 -9.93
CA GLY A 291 -13.68 4.64 -11.34
C GLY A 291 -13.57 3.13 -11.54
N TRP A 292 -13.12 2.39 -10.53
CA TRP A 292 -13.02 0.93 -10.56
C TRP A 292 -14.10 0.22 -9.75
N GLY A 293 -15.06 0.99 -9.23
CA GLY A 293 -16.22 0.49 -8.50
C GLY A 293 -16.02 0.43 -6.99
N LYS A 294 -17.04 -0.12 -6.32
CA LYS A 294 -17.10 -0.19 -4.86
C LYS A 294 -15.98 -1.10 -4.31
N PRO A 295 -15.11 -0.60 -3.41
CA PRO A 295 -13.91 -1.32 -3.01
C PRO A 295 -14.13 -2.32 -1.87
N PHE A 296 -13.39 -3.41 -1.95
CA PHE A 296 -13.15 -4.44 -0.95
C PHE A 296 -11.63 -4.65 -0.82
N LEU A 297 -11.15 -5.01 0.37
CA LEU A 297 -9.73 -5.21 0.65
C LEU A 297 -9.50 -6.55 1.33
N VAL A 298 -8.81 -7.47 0.66
CA VAL A 298 -8.51 -8.79 1.25
C VAL A 298 -7.33 -9.47 0.56
N GLY A 299 -6.46 -10.09 1.35
CA GLY A 299 -5.39 -10.92 0.85
C GLY A 299 -4.67 -11.75 1.91
N PRO A 300 -3.91 -12.76 1.49
CA PRO A 300 -3.16 -13.63 2.38
C PRO A 300 -1.94 -12.91 2.98
N GLY A 301 -1.40 -13.45 4.07
CA GLY A 301 -0.24 -12.89 4.75
C GLY A 301 -0.60 -11.76 5.71
N SER A 302 0.39 -11.32 6.48
CA SER A 302 0.23 -10.30 7.52
C SER A 302 1.15 -9.13 7.24
N VAL A 303 0.62 -7.90 7.37
CA VAL A 303 1.40 -6.66 7.28
C VAL A 303 2.52 -6.61 8.33
N GLU A 304 2.43 -7.38 9.42
CA GLU A 304 3.50 -7.47 10.42
C GLU A 304 4.78 -8.14 9.88
N GLN A 305 4.66 -8.92 8.81
CA GLN A 305 5.79 -9.53 8.11
C GLN A 305 6.26 -8.70 6.92
N ALA A 306 5.38 -7.85 6.36
CA ALA A 306 5.69 -6.96 5.26
C ALA A 306 6.85 -6.02 5.61
N HIS A 307 7.66 -5.68 4.61
CA HIS A 307 8.82 -4.78 4.71
C HIS A 307 9.94 -5.26 5.66
N THR A 308 9.87 -6.49 6.17
CA THR A 308 10.94 -7.09 6.97
C THR A 308 11.87 -7.95 6.13
N LEU A 309 13.00 -8.40 6.71
CA LEU A 309 13.89 -9.39 6.09
C LEU A 309 13.31 -10.81 6.14
N GLU A 310 12.29 -11.04 6.97
CA GLU A 310 11.64 -12.34 7.18
C GLU A 310 10.25 -12.39 6.55
N GLU A 311 10.00 -11.53 5.55
CA GLU A 311 8.73 -11.49 4.85
C GLU A 311 8.37 -12.88 4.30
N ARG A 312 7.14 -13.31 4.59
CA ARG A 312 6.64 -14.64 4.28
C ARG A 312 5.13 -14.68 4.17
N VAL A 313 4.65 -15.72 3.48
CA VAL A 313 3.23 -16.05 3.40
C VAL A 313 3.04 -17.55 3.64
N SER A 314 1.95 -17.89 4.34
CA SER A 314 1.59 -19.30 4.55
C SER A 314 1.05 -19.91 3.26
N LYS A 315 1.54 -21.10 2.90
CA LYS A 315 1.00 -21.90 1.78
C LYS A 315 -0.48 -22.24 1.99
N ARG A 316 -0.92 -22.40 3.25
CA ARG A 316 -2.34 -22.57 3.58
C ARG A 316 -3.13 -21.30 3.26
N GLN A 317 -2.65 -20.13 3.70
CA GLN A 317 -3.33 -18.86 3.41
C GLN A 317 -3.40 -18.56 1.91
N LEU A 318 -2.37 -18.87 1.13
CA LEU A 318 -2.41 -18.72 -0.33
C LEU A 318 -3.56 -19.55 -0.94
N ARG A 319 -3.71 -20.83 -0.55
CA ARG A 319 -4.81 -21.67 -1.03
C ARG A 319 -6.18 -21.16 -0.57
N GLU A 320 -6.30 -20.71 0.67
CA GLU A 320 -7.53 -20.12 1.20
C GLU A 320 -7.90 -18.83 0.45
N ALA A 321 -6.92 -18.00 0.10
CA ALA A 321 -7.13 -16.77 -0.66
C ALA A 321 -7.72 -17.06 -2.05
N VAL A 322 -7.26 -18.13 -2.72
CA VAL A 322 -7.87 -18.58 -3.98
C VAL A 322 -9.37 -18.82 -3.81
N GLU A 323 -9.78 -19.55 -2.77
CA GLU A 323 -11.19 -19.82 -2.51
C GLU A 323 -11.98 -18.56 -2.11
N ILE A 324 -11.36 -17.66 -1.36
CA ILE A 324 -11.95 -16.35 -1.01
C ILE A 324 -12.24 -15.55 -2.27
N TYR A 325 -11.26 -15.36 -3.14
CA TYR A 325 -11.44 -14.63 -4.39
C TYR A 325 -12.52 -15.25 -5.28
N ARG A 326 -12.53 -16.59 -5.42
CA ARG A 326 -13.57 -17.31 -6.16
C ARG A 326 -14.97 -17.03 -5.60
N LYS A 327 -15.15 -17.13 -4.27
CA LYS A 327 -16.45 -16.89 -3.61
C LYS A 327 -16.89 -15.44 -3.75
N MET A 328 -16.00 -14.48 -3.51
CA MET A 328 -16.31 -13.05 -3.63
C MET A 328 -16.72 -12.68 -5.05
N VAL A 329 -15.96 -13.11 -6.05
CA VAL A 329 -16.29 -12.83 -7.47
C VAL A 329 -17.67 -13.38 -7.80
N ARG A 330 -17.99 -14.64 -7.48
CA ARG A 330 -19.31 -15.22 -7.74
C ARG A 330 -20.43 -14.43 -7.06
N GLN A 331 -20.29 -14.12 -5.78
CA GLN A 331 -21.31 -13.41 -5.03
C GLN A 331 -21.56 -11.99 -5.58
N LEU A 332 -20.50 -11.30 -5.96
CA LEU A 332 -20.59 -9.96 -6.53
C LEU A 332 -21.16 -9.96 -7.96
N LEU A 333 -20.82 -10.97 -8.77
CA LEU A 333 -21.43 -11.16 -10.09
C LEU A 333 -22.93 -11.47 -10.00
N SER A 334 -23.36 -12.25 -9.01
CA SER A 334 -24.79 -12.53 -8.79
C SER A 334 -25.58 -11.34 -8.23
N ALA A 335 -24.90 -10.37 -7.62
CA ALA A 335 -25.52 -9.16 -7.08
C ALA A 335 -25.52 -7.97 -8.05
N ALA A 336 -24.90 -8.13 -9.22
CA ALA A 336 -24.78 -7.11 -10.25
C ALA A 336 -26.04 -7.02 -11.11
#